data_AF-A0A852TLJ6-F1
#
_entry.id   AF-A0A852TLJ6-F1
#
_cell.length_a   1.000
_cell.length_b   1.000
_cell.length_c   1.000
_cell.angle_alpha   90.00
_cell.angle_beta   90.00
_cell.angle_gamma   90.00
#
_symmetry.space_group_name_H-M   'P 1'
#
loop_
_entity.id
_entity.type
_entity.pdbx_description
1 polymer ?
#
loop_
_entity_poly.entity_id
_entity_poly.type
_entity_poly.pdbx_seq_one_letter_code
_entity_poly.pdbx_strand_id
1 'polypeptide(L)'
;MNGYLQTAAMFIFLSAIFDFFDGRLARRLKVNSEFGVELDSLADIVSLGVAPALLFYSLEPPSIFKTIAFVLFPTMGALRLARFNVKPTRGYFMGLPITAAGLLMAGMGVFLYSNALITFALSILMVSPVRIKKL
;
A
#
# COMPACT_ATOMS: atom_id res chain seq x y z
N MET A 1 -0.23 -6.83 -21.41
CA MET A 1 -1.49 -6.68 -20.64
C MET A 1 -2.32 -5.59 -21.31
N ASN A 2 -3.58 -5.93 -21.61
CA ASN A 2 -4.50 -5.14 -22.43
C ASN A 2 -4.74 -3.74 -21.82
N GLY A 3 -5.06 -2.75 -22.66
CA GLY A 3 -5.13 -1.30 -22.38
C GLY A 3 -6.06 -0.80 -21.25
N TYR A 4 -6.40 -1.63 -20.27
CA TYR A 4 -7.14 -1.33 -19.06
C TYR A 4 -6.24 -1.00 -17.86
N LEU A 5 -4.95 -0.70 -18.07
CA LEU A 5 -4.02 -0.35 -16.98
C LEU A 5 -4.48 0.89 -16.21
N GLN A 6 -5.07 1.87 -16.91
CA GLN A 6 -5.66 3.05 -16.30
C GLN A 6 -6.88 2.69 -15.44
N THR A 7 -7.75 1.79 -15.93
CA THR A 7 -8.92 1.31 -15.18
C THR A 7 -8.49 0.52 -13.93
N ALA A 8 -7.45 -0.31 -14.05
CA ALA A 8 -6.88 -1.04 -12.91
C ALA A 8 -6.33 -0.06 -11.86
N ALA A 9 -5.65 1.01 -12.28
CA ALA A 9 -5.19 2.05 -11.37
C ALA A 9 -6.36 2.72 -10.64
N MET A 10 -7.45 3.05 -11.35
CA MET A 10 -8.66 3.62 -10.76
C MET A 10 -9.30 2.68 -9.73
N PHE A 11 -9.29 1.36 -9.96
CA PHE A 11 -9.80 0.41 -8.96
C PHE A 11 -8.94 0.33 -7.70
N ILE A 12 -7.62 0.57 -7.80
CA ILE A 12 -6.75 0.68 -6.61
C ILE A 12 -7.06 1.97 -5.83
N PHE A 13 -7.38 3.07 -6.50
CA PHE A 13 -7.89 4.27 -5.82
C PHE A 13 -9.23 3.98 -5.12
N LEU A 14 -10.10 3.22 -5.79
CA LEU A 14 -11.40 2.86 -5.24
C LEU A 14 -11.28 1.93 -4.03
N SER A 15 -10.34 0.99 -4.01
CA SER A 15 -10.11 0.11 -2.85
C SER A 15 -9.68 0.90 -1.62
N ALA A 16 -8.82 1.92 -1.76
CA ALA A 16 -8.44 2.80 -0.66
C ALA A 16 -9.64 3.58 -0.08
N ILE A 17 -10.65 3.90 -0.90
CA ILE A 17 -11.88 4.53 -0.41
C ILE A 17 -12.67 3.52 0.41
N PHE A 18 -12.81 2.28 -0.05
CA PHE A 18 -13.54 1.24 0.67
C PHE A 18 -12.88 0.86 2.01
N ASP A 19 -11.55 0.81 2.08
CA ASP A 19 -10.74 0.64 3.30
C ASP A 19 -10.94 1.76 4.35
N PHE A 20 -11.29 2.97 3.89
CA PHE A 20 -11.68 4.02 4.82
C PHE A 20 -13.09 3.79 5.39
N PHE A 21 -13.98 3.20 4.59
CA PHE A 21 -15.38 3.00 4.95
C PHE A 21 -15.58 1.81 5.89
N ASP A 22 -14.95 0.66 5.66
CA ASP A 22 -15.05 -0.51 6.53
C ASP A 22 -14.49 -0.24 7.93
N GLY A 23 -13.34 0.42 8.05
CA GLY A 23 -12.76 0.82 9.33
C GLY A 23 -13.62 1.86 10.06
N ARG A 24 -14.33 2.73 9.35
CA ARG A 24 -15.28 3.69 9.96
C ARG A 24 -16.59 3.01 10.36
N LEU A 25 -17.07 2.06 9.56
CA LEU A 25 -18.30 1.33 9.82
C LEU A 25 -18.14 0.38 11.00
N ALA A 26 -17.04 -0.38 11.08
CA ALA A 26 -16.72 -1.25 12.22
C ALA A 26 -16.67 -0.48 13.55
N ARG A 27 -16.07 0.72 13.54
CA ARG A 27 -16.04 1.63 14.70
C ARG A 27 -17.43 2.15 15.09
N ARG A 28 -18.28 2.50 14.11
CA ARG A 28 -19.65 2.96 14.36
C ARG A 28 -20.55 1.87 14.92
N LEU A 29 -20.39 0.65 14.43
CA LEU A 29 -21.16 -0.52 14.87
C LEU A 29 -20.62 -1.14 16.17
N LYS A 30 -19.47 -0.66 16.68
CA LYS A 30 -18.77 -1.22 17.86
C LYS A 30 -18.45 -2.71 17.71
N VAL A 31 -18.16 -3.16 16.48
CA VAL A 31 -17.80 -4.55 16.14
C VAL A 31 -16.31 -4.61 15.75
N ASN A 32 -15.47 -3.96 16.53
CA ASN A 32 -14.02 -3.98 16.36
C ASN A 32 -13.43 -5.16 17.14
N SER A 33 -13.06 -6.23 16.43
CA SER A 33 -12.36 -7.39 16.99
C SER A 33 -10.88 -7.36 16.60
N GLU A 34 -10.01 -7.97 17.40
CA GLU A 34 -8.58 -8.13 17.07
C GLU A 34 -8.38 -8.91 15.76
N PHE A 35 -9.20 -9.94 15.55
CA PHE A 35 -9.22 -10.69 14.28
C PHE A 35 -9.57 -9.81 13.08
N GLY A 36 -10.53 -8.88 13.23
CA GLY A 36 -10.90 -7.94 12.18
C GLY A 36 -9.75 -7.00 11.80
N VAL A 37 -8.94 -6.57 12.77
CA VAL A 37 -7.77 -5.71 12.53
C VAL A 37 -6.68 -6.45 11.72
N GLU A 38 -6.46 -7.73 12.00
CA GLU A 38 -5.52 -8.54 11.22
C GLU A 38 -6.05 -8.82 9.80
N LEU A 39 -7.37 -9.05 9.65
CA LEU A 39 -7.99 -9.25 8.34
C LEU A 39 -7.92 -7.99 7.46
N ASP A 40 -8.19 -6.83 8.04
CA ASP A 40 -8.02 -5.50 7.45
C ASP A 40 -6.58 -5.32 6.94
N SER A 41 -5.61 -5.65 7.79
CA SER A 41 -4.19 -5.60 7.44
C SER A 41 -3.80 -6.50 6.25
N LEU A 42 -4.37 -7.70 6.16
CA LEU A 42 -4.14 -8.60 5.04
C LEU A 42 -4.78 -8.06 3.74
N ALA A 43 -5.98 -7.52 3.84
CA ALA A 43 -6.68 -6.90 2.70
C ALA A 43 -5.91 -5.68 2.16
N ASP A 44 -5.35 -4.88 3.06
CA ASP A 44 -4.47 -3.74 2.76
C ASP A 44 -3.24 -4.16 1.95
N ILE A 45 -2.54 -5.23 2.36
CA ILE A 45 -1.34 -5.73 1.66
C ILE A 45 -1.68 -6.15 0.23
N VAL A 46 -2.81 -6.80 0.01
CA VAL A 46 -3.22 -7.26 -1.32
C VAL A 46 -3.64 -6.06 -2.18
N SER A 47 -4.52 -5.21 -1.65
CA SER A 47 -5.16 -4.13 -2.39
C SER A 47 -4.23 -2.95 -2.67
N LEU A 48 -3.32 -2.64 -1.73
CA LEU A 48 -2.46 -1.45 -1.78
C LEU A 48 -0.97 -1.78 -1.85
N GLY A 49 -0.59 -3.04 -1.62
CA GLY A 49 0.76 -3.56 -1.89
C GLY A 49 0.83 -4.28 -3.23
N VAL A 50 0.15 -5.42 -3.34
CA VAL A 50 0.31 -6.35 -4.47
C VAL A 50 -0.31 -5.81 -5.75
N ALA A 51 -1.53 -5.26 -5.72
CA ALA A 51 -2.20 -4.75 -6.91
C ALA A 51 -1.42 -3.61 -7.61
N PRO A 52 -0.98 -2.54 -6.91
CA PRO A 52 -0.14 -1.51 -7.54
C PRO A 52 1.24 -2.02 -7.96
N ALA A 53 1.82 -2.99 -7.25
CA ALA A 53 3.07 -3.65 -7.67
C ALA A 53 2.89 -4.40 -9.01
N LEU A 54 1.81 -5.16 -9.16
CA LEU A 54 1.47 -5.86 -10.41
C LEU A 54 1.26 -4.86 -11.55
N LEU A 55 0.54 -3.76 -11.28
CA LEU A 55 0.31 -2.71 -12.26
C LEU A 55 1.65 -2.14 -12.76
N PHE A 56 2.55 -1.79 -11.84
CA PHE A 56 3.90 -1.31 -12.17
C PHE A 56 4.70 -2.30 -13.02
N TYR A 57 4.69 -3.59 -12.66
CA TYR A 57 5.39 -4.63 -13.40
C TYR A 57 4.86 -4.79 -14.84
N SER A 58 3.62 -4.37 -15.08
CA SER A 58 2.91 -4.56 -16.34
C SER A 58 3.04 -3.39 -17.32
N LEU A 59 3.51 -2.22 -16.85
CA LEU A 59 3.62 -1.00 -17.65
C LEU A 59 4.75 -1.05 -18.68
N GLU A 60 5.81 -1.80 -18.39
CA GLU A 60 7.01 -1.82 -19.19
C GLU A 60 7.64 -3.22 -19.18
N PRO A 61 8.51 -3.56 -20.15
CA PRO A 61 9.14 -4.88 -20.22
C PRO A 61 9.87 -5.25 -18.92
N PRO A 62 9.87 -6.56 -18.58
CA PRO A 62 10.46 -7.04 -17.35
C PRO A 62 11.97 -6.76 -17.34
N SER A 63 12.45 -6.25 -16.21
CA SER A 63 13.86 -6.00 -15.93
C SER A 63 14.15 -6.49 -14.53
N ILE A 64 15.38 -6.94 -14.27
CA ILE A 64 15.82 -7.46 -12.97
C ILE A 64 15.47 -6.47 -11.85
N PHE A 65 15.70 -5.18 -12.06
CA PHE A 65 15.37 -4.12 -11.10
C PHE A 65 13.87 -4.02 -10.80
N LYS A 66 13.01 -4.22 -11.79
CA LYS A 66 11.55 -4.19 -11.61
C LYS A 66 11.05 -5.43 -10.90
N THR A 67 11.59 -6.60 -11.22
CA THR A 67 11.23 -7.83 -10.52
C THR A 67 11.59 -7.75 -9.04
N ILE A 68 12.75 -7.19 -8.72
CA ILE A 68 13.15 -6.93 -7.33
C ILE A 68 12.19 -5.93 -6.69
N ALA A 69 11.91 -4.79 -7.34
CA ALA A 69 10.99 -3.78 -6.81
C ALA A 69 9.56 -4.32 -6.60
N PHE A 70 9.09 -5.18 -7.51
CA PHE A 70 7.78 -5.84 -7.47
C PHE A 70 7.63 -6.74 -6.24
N VAL A 71 8.67 -7.49 -5.87
CA VAL A 71 8.66 -8.34 -4.67
C VAL A 71 8.90 -7.51 -3.41
N LEU A 72 9.77 -6.51 -3.48
CA LEU A 72 10.17 -5.70 -2.34
C LEU A 72 9.02 -4.83 -1.82
N PHE A 73 8.23 -4.23 -2.70
CA PHE A 73 7.16 -3.31 -2.32
C PHE A 73 6.09 -3.94 -1.39
N PRO A 74 5.43 -5.05 -1.76
CA PRO A 74 4.44 -5.70 -0.90
C PRO A 74 5.08 -6.34 0.34
N THR A 75 6.31 -6.85 0.27
CA THR A 75 7.00 -7.42 1.45
C THR A 75 7.35 -6.37 2.48
N MET A 76 7.83 -5.20 2.06
CA MET A 76 8.08 -4.05 2.93
C MET A 76 6.78 -3.48 3.50
N GLY A 77 5.71 -3.45 2.71
CA GLY A 77 4.36 -3.11 3.17
C GLY A 77 3.86 -4.06 4.27
N ALA A 78 4.03 -5.37 4.08
CA ALA A 78 3.65 -6.38 5.07
C ALA A 78 4.46 -6.25 6.37
N LEU A 79 5.78 -6.03 6.28
CA LEU A 79 6.64 -5.80 7.45
C LEU A 79 6.23 -4.55 8.24
N ARG A 80 5.80 -3.49 7.55
CA ARG A 80 5.27 -2.28 8.19
C ARG A 80 3.99 -2.58 8.97
N LEU A 81 3.03 -3.28 8.36
CA LEU A 81 1.75 -3.59 9.00
C LEU A 81 1.92 -4.53 10.20
N ALA A 82 2.75 -5.56 10.05
CA ALA A 82 3.09 -6.44 11.18
C ALA A 82 3.71 -5.67 12.36
N ARG A 83 4.59 -4.69 12.09
CA ARG A 83 5.16 -3.81 13.15
C ARG A 83 4.10 -2.93 13.81
N PHE A 84 3.13 -2.44 13.03
CA PHE A 84 2.04 -1.62 13.54
C PHE A 84 1.09 -2.41 14.45
N ASN A 85 0.73 -3.64 14.07
CA ASN A 85 -0.14 -4.51 14.87
C ASN A 85 0.52 -4.97 16.17
N VAL A 86 1.81 -5.32 16.15
CA VAL A 86 2.54 -5.81 17.34
C VAL A 86 2.93 -4.70 18.32
N LYS A 87 3.17 -3.47 17.84
CA LYS A 87 3.54 -2.31 18.68
C LYS A 87 2.61 -1.13 18.42
N PRO A 88 1.40 -1.08 19.01
CA PRO A 88 0.50 0.06 18.90
C PRO A 88 1.15 1.29 19.55
N THR A 89 1.79 2.12 18.72
CA THR A 89 2.53 3.29 19.19
C THR A 89 1.55 4.44 19.39
N ARG A 90 1.26 4.78 20.66
CA ARG A 90 0.43 5.95 21.00
C ARG A 90 1.20 7.25 20.68
N GLY A 91 0.69 8.02 19.71
CA GLY A 91 1.04 9.44 19.55
C GLY A 91 1.97 9.83 18.40
N TYR A 92 2.57 8.88 17.67
CA TYR A 92 3.41 9.15 16.50
C TYR A 92 3.12 8.13 15.39
N PHE A 93 2.98 8.58 14.14
CA PHE A 93 3.02 7.67 13.00
C PHE A 93 4.49 7.36 12.71
N MET A 94 4.86 6.08 12.67
CA MET A 94 6.16 5.63 12.17
C MET A 94 6.01 5.23 10.69
N GLY A 95 6.67 5.98 9.81
CA GLY A 95 6.74 5.70 8.38
C GLY A 95 5.51 6.13 7.57
N LEU A 96 5.61 5.96 6.24
CA LEU A 96 4.56 6.29 5.29
C LEU A 96 3.43 5.22 5.31
N PRO A 97 2.14 5.60 5.37
CA PRO A 97 1.02 4.67 5.21
C PRO A 97 1.12 3.81 3.95
N ILE A 98 0.81 2.51 4.05
CA ILE A 98 0.75 1.59 2.91
C ILE A 98 -0.27 2.10 1.89
N THR A 99 -1.38 2.65 2.37
CA THR A 99 -2.39 3.38 1.60
C THR A 99 -1.77 4.52 0.78
N ALA A 100 -0.98 5.39 1.42
CA ALA A 100 -0.34 6.52 0.74
C ALA A 100 0.66 6.07 -0.33
N ALA A 101 1.51 5.08 -0.03
CA ALA A 101 2.47 4.57 -1.01
C ALA A 101 1.80 3.78 -2.14
N GLY A 102 0.78 2.97 -1.84
CA GLY A 102 -0.03 2.26 -2.82
C GLY A 102 -0.76 3.22 -3.76
N LEU A 103 -1.32 4.31 -3.23
CA LEU A 103 -1.95 5.37 -4.03
C LEU A 103 -0.97 6.15 -4.90
N LEU A 104 0.23 6.47 -4.40
CA LEU A 104 1.28 7.10 -5.21
C LEU A 104 1.68 6.21 -6.39
N MET A 105 1.84 4.91 -6.13
CA MET A 105 2.19 3.93 -7.15
C MET A 105 1.05 3.69 -8.15
N ALA A 106 -0.20 3.66 -7.68
CA ALA A 106 -1.38 3.63 -8.55
C ALA A 106 -1.47 4.91 -9.40
N GLY A 107 -1.14 6.07 -8.84
CA GLY A 107 -1.07 7.35 -9.55
C GLY A 107 -0.06 7.33 -10.70
N MET A 108 1.13 6.77 -10.47
CA MET A 108 2.11 6.52 -11.54
C MET A 108 1.49 5.65 -12.66
N GLY A 109 0.70 4.64 -12.27
CA GLY A 109 -0.09 3.81 -13.19
C GLY A 109 -1.13 4.54 -14.03
N VAL A 110 -1.82 5.54 -13.47
CA VAL A 110 -2.78 6.38 -14.22
C VAL A 110 -2.08 7.14 -15.34
N PHE A 111 -0.90 7.70 -15.06
CA PHE A 111 -0.11 8.45 -16.04
C PHE A 111 0.72 7.57 -16.97
N LEU A 112 0.57 6.24 -16.91
CA LEU A 112 1.38 5.26 -17.64
C LEU A 112 2.89 5.47 -17.42
N TYR A 113 3.26 6.00 -16.26
CA TYR A 113 4.64 6.29 -15.89
C TYR A 113 5.13 5.20 -14.92
N SER A 114 6.32 4.66 -15.18
CA SER A 114 6.94 3.66 -14.31
C SER A 114 8.36 4.11 -13.99
N ASN A 115 8.70 4.16 -12.70
CA ASN A 115 10.06 4.43 -12.27
C ASN A 115 10.44 3.54 -11.10
N ALA A 116 11.35 2.59 -11.35
CA ALA A 116 11.82 1.64 -10.35
C ALA A 116 12.47 2.32 -9.14
N LEU A 117 13.19 3.44 -9.33
CA LEU A 117 13.82 4.18 -8.24
C LEU A 117 12.78 4.76 -7.27
N ILE A 118 11.66 5.24 -7.80
CA ILE A 118 10.55 5.73 -6.98
C ILE A 118 9.93 4.58 -6.20
N THR A 119 9.70 3.43 -6.83
CA THR A 119 9.18 2.23 -6.16
C THR A 119 10.12 1.74 -5.04
N PHE A 120 11.44 1.73 -5.29
CA PHE A 120 12.43 1.42 -4.26
C PHE A 120 12.43 2.44 -3.12
N ALA A 121 12.40 3.73 -3.44
CA ALA A 121 12.32 4.79 -2.45
C ALA A 121 11.06 4.67 -1.59
N LEU A 122 9.90 4.40 -2.20
CA LEU A 122 8.64 4.17 -1.49
C LEU A 122 8.70 2.93 -0.58
N SER A 123 9.28 1.83 -1.07
CA SER A 123 9.47 0.60 -0.29
C SER A 123 10.35 0.85 0.96
N ILE A 124 11.45 1.59 0.79
CA ILE A 124 12.34 1.96 1.89
C ILE A 124 11.63 2.92 2.85
N LEU A 125 10.88 3.90 2.33
CA LEU A 125 10.16 4.89 3.13
C LEU A 125 9.02 4.28 3.97
N MET A 126 8.36 3.21 3.49
CA MET A 126 7.36 2.47 4.25
C MET A 126 7.94 1.85 5.53
N VAL A 127 9.17 1.34 5.47
CA VAL A 127 9.87 0.68 6.59
C VAL A 127 10.75 1.65 7.37
N SER A 128 11.06 2.81 6.78
CA SER A 128 11.89 3.83 7.38
C SER A 128 11.25 4.37 8.67
N PRO A 129 12.01 4.47 9.76
CA PRO A 129 11.52 4.94 11.06
C PRO A 129 11.39 6.47 11.12
N VAL A 130 10.97 7.12 10.03
CA VAL A 130 10.71 8.56 10.02
C VAL A 130 9.49 8.81 10.90
N ARG A 131 9.74 9.40 12.07
CA ARG A 131 8.70 9.85 13.01
C ARG A 131 8.08 11.13 12.47
N ILE A 132 6.84 11.06 12.02
CA ILE A 132 6.07 12.27 11.73
C ILE A 132 5.26 12.61 12.98
N LYS A 133 5.52 13.80 13.53
CA LYS A 133 4.84 14.34 14.72
C LYS A 133 3.38 14.63 14.35
N LYS A 134 2.44 14.14 15.16
CA LYS A 134 1.02 14.44 15.00
C LYS A 134 0.83 15.95 15.20
N LEU A 135 0.34 16.65 14.17
CA LEU A 135 -0.21 18.00 14.33
C LEU A 135 -1.63 17.87 14.89
#